data_AF-A0A225DV55-F1
#
_entry.id   AF-A0A225DV55-F1
#
_cell.length_a   1.000
_cell.length_b   1.000
_cell.length_c   1.000
_cell.angle_alpha   90.00
_cell.angle_beta   90.00
_cell.angle_gamma   90.00
#
_symmetry.space_group_name_H-M   'P 1'
#
loop_
_entity.id
_entity.type
_entity.pdbx_description
1 polymer ?
#
loop_
_entity_poly.entity_id
_entity_poly.type
_entity_poly.pdbx_seq_one_letter_code
_entity_poly.pdbx_strand_id
1 'polypeptide(L)'
;MVPCEGMNAVAAMLTLADAHDLRRRAEASCHEWLRSSAEEGDLSELALADTQIVFERCALVFDHGILSYPFVETRLGLYVPDATGVYFRGLRPVGHYRLITLLDGTADDDYFVLS
;
A
#
# COMPACT_ATOMS: atom_id res chain seq x y z
N MET A 1 -41.10 -6.16 -8.04
CA MET A 1 -39.97 -6.53 -7.15
C MET A 1 -38.71 -6.20 -7.93
N VAL A 2 -38.09 -5.06 -7.65
CA VAL A 2 -36.85 -4.67 -8.31
C VAL A 2 -35.75 -5.57 -7.73
N PRO A 3 -34.91 -6.24 -8.52
CA PRO A 3 -33.82 -7.00 -7.96
C PRO A 3 -32.91 -6.01 -7.23
N CYS A 4 -32.69 -6.21 -5.94
CA CYS A 4 -31.58 -5.60 -5.25
C CYS A 4 -30.29 -6.21 -5.82
N GLU A 5 -29.80 -5.68 -6.93
CA GLU A 5 -28.39 -5.82 -7.33
C GLU A 5 -27.50 -5.01 -6.36
N GLY A 6 -27.60 -5.33 -5.08
CA GLY A 6 -26.65 -4.90 -4.08
C GLY A 6 -25.53 -5.92 -4.08
N MET A 7 -24.66 -5.89 -5.09
CA MET A 7 -23.37 -6.55 -4.98
C MET A 7 -22.72 -5.97 -3.71
N ASN A 8 -22.56 -6.81 -2.69
CA ASN A 8 -22.00 -6.37 -1.41
C ASN A 8 -20.68 -5.65 -1.70
N ALA A 9 -20.57 -4.36 -1.35
CA ALA A 9 -19.39 -3.55 -1.66
C ALA A 9 -18.09 -4.22 -1.17
N VAL A 10 -18.16 -4.98 -0.08
CA VAL A 10 -17.04 -5.79 0.42
C VAL A 10 -16.69 -6.92 -0.55
N ALA A 11 -17.68 -7.65 -1.07
CA ALA A 11 -17.45 -8.70 -2.04
C ALA A 11 -16.89 -8.14 -3.37
N ALA A 12 -17.43 -7.02 -3.85
CA ALA A 12 -16.93 -6.33 -5.04
C ALA A 12 -15.46 -5.91 -4.86
N MET A 13 -15.12 -5.35 -3.70
CA MET A 13 -13.76 -4.94 -3.37
C MET A 13 -12.81 -6.15 -3.28
N LEU A 14 -13.22 -7.25 -2.66
CA LEU A 14 -12.42 -8.48 -2.59
C LEU A 14 -12.18 -9.07 -3.98
N THR A 15 -13.22 -9.11 -4.83
CA THR A 15 -13.10 -9.56 -6.23
C THR A 15 -12.16 -8.67 -7.02
N LEU A 16 -12.26 -7.35 -6.90
CA LEU A 16 -11.35 -6.41 -7.56
C LEU A 16 -9.91 -6.62 -7.08
N ALA A 17 -9.71 -6.71 -5.76
CA ALA A 17 -8.38 -6.89 -5.18
C ALA A 17 -7.69 -8.17 -5.68
N ASP A 18 -8.45 -9.26 -5.80
CA ASP A 18 -7.97 -10.56 -6.28
C ASP A 18 -7.75 -10.56 -7.80
N ALA A 19 -8.75 -10.14 -8.58
CA ALA A 19 -8.69 -10.14 -10.04
C ALA A 19 -7.57 -9.27 -10.61
N HIS A 20 -7.19 -8.22 -9.88
CA HIS A 20 -6.12 -7.30 -10.27
C HIS A 20 -4.84 -7.48 -9.46
N ASP A 21 -4.72 -8.52 -8.64
CA ASP A 21 -3.53 -8.83 -7.84
C ASP A 21 -2.97 -7.60 -7.08
N LEU A 22 -3.85 -6.77 -6.50
CA LEU A 22 -3.47 -5.42 -6.03
C LEU A 22 -2.34 -5.43 -5.01
N ARG A 23 -2.36 -6.41 -4.10
CA ARG A 23 -1.29 -6.59 -3.12
C ARG A 23 0.06 -6.86 -3.80
N ARG A 24 0.10 -7.81 -4.75
CA ARG A 24 1.34 -8.19 -5.45
C ARG A 24 1.87 -7.02 -6.26
N ARG A 25 0.99 -6.26 -6.91
CA ARG A 25 1.37 -5.05 -7.66
C ARG A 25 1.95 -3.98 -6.75
N ALA A 26 1.31 -3.70 -5.62
CA ALA A 26 1.83 -2.76 -4.65
C ALA A 26 3.19 -3.20 -4.11
N GLU A 27 3.38 -4.50 -3.83
CA GLU A 27 4.67 -5.04 -3.38
C GLU A 27 5.75 -4.86 -4.45
N ALA A 28 5.45 -5.17 -5.71
CA ALA A 28 6.38 -4.99 -6.83
C ALA A 28 6.79 -3.52 -7.02
N SER A 29 5.82 -2.61 -7.08
CA SER A 29 6.09 -1.17 -7.23
C SER A 29 6.84 -0.59 -6.03
N CYS A 30 6.52 -1.02 -4.81
CA CYS A 30 7.27 -0.61 -3.63
C CYS A 30 8.72 -1.09 -3.67
N HIS A 31 8.98 -2.32 -4.14
CA HIS A 31 10.34 -2.83 -4.33
C HIS A 31 11.10 -2.06 -5.42
N GLU A 32 10.43 -1.62 -6.47
CA GLU A 32 11.02 -0.77 -7.52
C GLU A 32 11.40 0.60 -6.99
N TRP A 33 10.51 1.26 -6.25
CA TRP A 33 10.80 2.53 -5.57
C TRP A 33 12.02 2.42 -4.66
N LEU A 34 12.04 1.42 -3.76
CA LEU A 34 13.15 1.17 -2.85
C LEU A 34 14.47 0.97 -3.61
N ARG A 35 14.45 0.26 -4.74
CA ARG A 35 15.64 0.03 -5.58
C ARG A 35 16.12 1.32 -6.23
N SER A 36 15.21 2.09 -6.86
CA SER A 36 15.55 3.35 -7.55
C SER A 36 16.14 4.36 -6.56
N SER A 37 15.51 4.53 -5.40
CA SER A 37 16.00 5.46 -4.38
C SER A 37 17.32 5.02 -3.74
N ALA A 38 17.63 3.71 -3.75
CA ALA A 38 18.95 3.20 -3.36
C ALA A 38 20.06 3.63 -4.32
N GLU A 39 19.77 3.55 -5.62
CA GLU A 39 20.71 3.88 -6.70
C GLU A 39 20.99 5.39 -6.75
N GLU A 40 19.98 6.20 -6.42
CA GLU A 40 20.05 7.67 -6.39
C GLU A 40 20.69 8.23 -5.10
N GLY A 41 20.83 7.42 -4.05
CA GLY A 41 21.44 7.81 -2.78
C GLY A 41 20.54 8.66 -1.87
N ASP A 42 19.26 8.81 -2.21
CA ASP A 42 18.27 9.60 -1.45
C ASP A 42 17.81 8.93 -0.15
N LEU A 43 18.04 7.62 -0.01
CA LEU A 43 17.77 6.90 1.23
C LEU A 43 18.98 7.01 2.17
N SER A 44 19.06 8.14 2.88
CA SER A 44 20.06 8.34 3.94
C SER A 44 19.92 7.25 5.01
N GLU A 45 20.95 6.41 5.19
CA GLU A 45 21.15 5.47 6.31
C GLU A 45 20.09 4.37 6.55
N LEU A 46 18.99 4.34 5.80
CA LEU A 46 18.09 3.21 5.77
C LEU A 46 18.82 2.06 5.08
N ALA A 47 19.25 1.08 5.87
CA ALA A 47 19.64 -0.21 5.36
C ALA A 47 18.40 -0.82 4.67
N LEU A 48 18.23 -0.52 3.39
CA LEU A 48 17.25 -1.16 2.50
C LEU A 48 17.29 -2.68 2.65
N ALA A 49 18.48 -3.21 2.91
CA ALA A 49 18.72 -4.63 3.19
C ALA A 49 17.92 -5.16 4.41
N ASP A 50 17.64 -4.32 5.40
CA ASP A 50 16.91 -4.69 6.62
C ASP A 50 15.45 -4.21 6.60
N THR A 51 15.03 -3.53 5.53
CA THR A 51 13.67 -3.01 5.41
C THR A 51 12.70 -4.15 5.11
N GLN A 52 11.79 -4.40 6.04
CA GLN A 52 10.68 -5.33 5.90
C GLN A 52 9.45 -4.60 5.37
N ILE A 53 8.94 -5.07 4.24
CA ILE A 53 7.67 -4.62 3.67
C ILE A 53 6.55 -5.48 4.26
N VAL A 54 5.58 -4.84 4.89
CA VAL A 54 4.45 -5.52 5.53
C VAL A 54 3.16 -5.01 4.91
N PHE A 55 2.33 -5.92 4.40
CA PHE A 55 0.98 -5.57 3.97
C PHE A 55 0.14 -5.14 5.18
N GLU A 56 -0.35 -3.90 5.16
CA GLU A 56 -1.15 -3.35 6.26
C GLU A 56 -2.64 -3.48 5.96
N ARG A 57 -3.07 -3.01 4.78
CA ARG A 57 -4.49 -3.00 4.41
C ARG A 57 -4.71 -2.79 2.91
N CYS A 58 -5.91 -3.19 2.50
CA CYS A 58 -6.56 -2.71 1.29
C CYS A 58 -7.83 -1.99 1.74
N ALA A 59 -8.14 -0.80 1.20
CA ALA A 59 -9.27 0.01 1.63
C ALA A 59 -9.98 0.69 0.46
N LEU A 60 -11.30 0.61 0.41
CA LEU A 60 -12.12 1.46 -0.44
C LEU A 60 -12.29 2.84 0.21
N VAL A 61 -11.77 3.87 -0.45
CA VAL A 61 -11.78 5.26 0.03
C VAL A 61 -12.75 6.05 -0.82
N PHE A 62 -13.69 6.75 -0.17
CA PHE A 62 -14.67 7.61 -0.85
C PHE A 62 -14.34 9.10 -0.72
N ASP A 63 -13.76 9.49 0.41
CA ASP A 63 -13.33 10.86 0.68
C ASP A 63 -11.91 10.83 1.25
N HIS A 64 -10.99 11.47 0.53
CA HIS A 64 -9.57 11.58 0.87
C HIS A 64 -9.15 13.04 1.09
N GLY A 65 -10.05 14.01 0.88
CA GLY A 65 -9.77 15.45 0.95
C GLY A 65 -8.88 16.02 -0.17
N ILE A 66 -8.15 15.19 -0.92
CA ILE A 66 -7.33 15.59 -2.08
C ILE A 66 -7.95 15.09 -3.39
N LEU A 67 -8.24 13.80 -3.46
CA LEU A 67 -8.87 13.19 -4.64
C LEU A 67 -10.39 13.27 -4.51
N SER A 68 -11.06 13.64 -5.60
CA SER A 68 -12.51 13.88 -5.63
C SER A 68 -13.32 12.67 -6.14
N TYR A 69 -12.73 11.48 -6.17
CA TYR A 69 -13.34 10.25 -6.66
C TYR A 69 -13.02 9.07 -5.73
N PRO A 70 -13.89 8.03 -5.69
CA PRO A 70 -13.58 6.81 -4.95
C PRO A 70 -12.47 6.00 -5.59
N PHE A 71 -11.63 5.38 -4.76
CA PHE A 71 -10.51 4.54 -5.20
C PHE A 71 -10.22 3.45 -4.17
N VAL A 72 -9.40 2.48 -4.57
CA VAL A 72 -8.86 1.46 -3.68
C VAL A 72 -7.42 1.82 -3.32
N GLU A 73 -7.15 2.00 -2.03
CA GLU A 73 -5.79 2.16 -1.50
C GLU A 73 -5.25 0.80 -1.08
N THR A 74 -4.12 0.37 -1.64
CA THR A 74 -3.33 -0.75 -1.14
C THR A 74 -2.12 -0.20 -0.40
N ARG A 75 -2.04 -0.45 0.91
CA ARG A 75 -1.02 0.14 1.78
C ARG A 75 -0.05 -0.92 2.31
N LEU A 76 1.23 -0.62 2.16
CA LEU A 76 2.34 -1.38 2.70
C LEU A 76 3.09 -0.51 3.70
N GLY A 77 3.35 -1.04 4.90
CA GLY A 77 4.22 -0.39 5.86
C GLY A 77 5.66 -0.83 5.67
N LEU A 78 6.58 0.08 5.95
CA LEU A 78 8.02 -0.16 5.90
C LEU A 78 8.54 -0.18 7.32
N TYR A 79 9.24 -1.25 7.67
CA TYR A 79 9.71 -1.48 9.03
C TYR A 79 11.18 -1.92 9.03
N VAL A 80 11.88 -1.63 10.11
CA VAL A 80 13.22 -2.20 10.38
C VAL A 80 13.20 -2.93 11.71
N PRO A 81 14.07 -3.93 11.93
CA PRO A 81 14.22 -4.57 13.23
C PRO A 81 14.48 -3.56 14.34
N ASP A 82 13.75 -3.68 15.44
CA ASP A 82 13.93 -2.89 16.64
C ASP A 82 14.65 -3.70 17.73
N ALA A 83 15.97 -3.50 17.84
CA ALA A 83 16.78 -4.17 18.85
C ALA A 83 16.38 -3.80 20.29
N THR A 84 15.66 -2.69 20.50
CA THR A 84 15.21 -2.25 21.83
C THR A 84 13.92 -2.94 22.27
N GLY A 85 13.18 -3.53 21.32
CA GLY A 85 11.90 -4.20 21.57
C GLY A 85 10.77 -3.28 22.05
N VAL A 86 10.91 -1.96 21.87
CA VAL A 86 9.92 -0.95 22.23
C VAL A 86 8.73 -0.99 21.29
N TYR A 87 8.99 -1.23 20.00
CA TYR A 87 7.94 -1.26 18.99
C TYR A 87 7.25 -2.62 18.90
N PHE A 88 5.97 -2.60 18.52
CA PHE A 88 5.15 -3.81 18.39
C PHE A 88 5.82 -4.83 17.46
N ARG A 89 5.86 -6.09 17.89
CA ARG A 89 6.52 -7.20 17.18
C ARG A 89 8.01 -7.00 16.91
N GLY A 90 8.69 -6.09 17.63
CA GLY A 90 10.10 -5.81 17.42
C GLY A 90 10.39 -5.16 16.06
N LEU A 91 9.42 -4.42 15.52
CA LEU A 91 9.52 -3.75 14.23
C LEU A 91 9.26 -2.25 14.39
N ARG A 92 10.29 -1.44 14.14
CA ARG A 92 10.17 0.02 14.14
C ARG A 92 9.68 0.49 12.78
N PRO A 93 8.59 1.28 12.69
CA PRO A 93 8.14 1.86 11.44
C PRO A 93 9.14 2.91 10.94
N VAL A 94 9.41 2.92 9.64
CA VAL A 94 10.30 3.88 8.97
C VAL A 94 9.62 4.58 7.81
N GLY A 95 8.43 4.13 7.41
CA GLY A 95 7.66 4.73 6.34
C GLY A 95 6.51 3.85 5.89
N HIS A 96 5.91 4.23 4.77
CA HIS A 96 4.88 3.43 4.12
C HIS A 96 4.81 3.75 2.63
N TYR A 97 4.32 2.77 1.87
CA TYR A 97 3.97 2.87 0.48
C TYR A 97 2.45 2.73 0.30
N ARG A 98 1.90 3.46 -0.66
CA ARG A 98 0.48 3.41 -1.02
C ARG A 98 0.35 3.32 -2.53
N LEU A 99 -0.38 2.32 -3.01
CA LEU A 99 -0.84 2.25 -4.38
C LEU A 99 -2.31 2.65 -4.44
N ILE A 100 -2.62 3.67 -5.25
CA ILE A 100 -3.99 4.08 -5.56
C ILE A 100 -4.42 3.39 -6.86
N THR A 101 -5.57 2.71 -6.79
CA THR A 101 -6.16 2.00 -7.92
C THR A 101 -7.59 2.47 -8.13
N LEU A 102 -7.97 2.74 -9.38
CA LEU A 102 -9.35 3.03 -9.75
C LEU A 102 -10.24 1.78 -9.62
N LEU A 103 -11.56 1.97 -9.66
CA LEU A 103 -12.52 0.87 -9.50
C LEU A 103 -12.56 -0.12 -10.68
N ASP A 104 -11.83 0.16 -11.76
CA ASP A 104 -11.60 -0.76 -12.88
C ASP A 104 -10.28 -1.55 -12.76
N GLY A 105 -9.52 -1.35 -11.68
CA GLY A 105 -8.24 -1.99 -11.42
C GLY A 105 -7.02 -1.30 -12.04
N THR A 106 -7.22 -0.19 -12.75
CA THR A 106 -6.13 0.64 -13.29
C THR A 106 -5.37 1.33 -12.15
N ALA A 107 -4.03 1.30 -12.18
CA ALA A 107 -3.23 2.10 -11.26
C ALA A 107 -3.36 3.58 -11.65
N ASP A 108 -3.62 4.42 -10.66
CA ASP A 108 -3.79 5.85 -10.84
C ASP A 108 -2.54 6.61 -10.41
N ASP A 109 -2.10 6.37 -9.17
CA ASP A 109 -0.92 7.00 -8.57
C ASP A 109 -0.34 6.13 -7.46
N ASP A 110 0.88 6.44 -7.04
CA ASP A 110 1.49 5.86 -5.85
C ASP A 110 2.27 6.87 -5.00
N TYR A 111 2.39 6.57 -3.71
CA TYR A 111 3.11 7.40 -2.76
C TYR A 111 4.07 6.57 -1.94
N PHE A 112 5.30 7.04 -1.87
CA PHE A 112 6.32 6.53 -0.98
C PHE A 112 6.67 7.61 0.06
N VAL A 113 6.42 7.33 1.34
CA VAL A 113 6.57 8.31 2.43
C VAL A 113 7.46 7.75 3.54
N LEU A 114 8.54 8.46 3.82
CA LEU A 114 9.44 8.17 4.95
C LEU A 114 9.02 8.94 6.21
N SER A 115 9.33 8.38 7.38
CA SER A 115 9.02 8.96 8.71
C SER A 115 10.26 9.45 9.44
#